data_AF-B8I4Q2-F1
#
_entry.id   AF-B8I4Q2-F1
#
_cell.length_a   1.000
_cell.length_b   1.000
_cell.length_c   1.000
_cell.angle_alpha   90.00
_cell.angle_beta   90.00
_cell.angle_gamma   90.00
#
_symmetry.space_group_name_H-M   'P 1'
#
loop_
_entity.id
_entity.type
_entity.pdbx_description
1 polymer ?
#
loop_
_entity_poly.entity_id
_entity_poly.type
_entity_poly.pdbx_seq_one_letter_code
_entity_poly.pdbx_strand_id
1 'polypeptide(L)'
;MEIVWTGLYSLTHGNASLEAYTSLWMFFIYGSAVFLEPLHDIIRNWNIFLRGIIWVVIIWGIEYTTGKILLNILHVYPWRYYGRFAVEGLVRIDYAPAWFIAGLLFERIHKTLDRVVLRRKM
;
A
#
# COMPACT_ATOMS: atom_id res chain seq x y z
N MET A 1 -6.26 2.80 2.41
CA MET A 1 -5.92 2.86 0.97
C MET A 1 -7.03 2.23 0.14
N GLU A 2 -7.31 0.94 0.31
CA GLU A 2 -8.30 0.24 -0.51
C GLU A 2 -9.72 0.81 -0.41
N ILE A 3 -10.20 1.14 0.80
CA ILE A 3 -11.53 1.75 1.00
C ILE A 3 -11.69 3.03 0.18
N VAL A 4 -10.65 3.87 0.12
CA VAL A 4 -10.67 5.10 -0.69
C VAL A 4 -10.74 4.74 -2.17
N TRP A 5 -10.00 3.72 -2.60
CA TRP A 5 -10.00 3.28 -3.99
C TRP A 5 -11.35 2.68 -4.41
N THR A 6 -11.90 1.74 -3.63
CA THR A 6 -13.17 1.08 -3.95
C THR A 6 -14.35 2.03 -3.80
N GLY A 7 -14.31 2.97 -2.84
CA GLY A 7 -15.31 4.04 -2.72
C GLY A 7 -15.25 5.05 -3.87
N LEU A 8 -14.07 5.49 -4.30
CA LEU A 8 -13.95 6.36 -5.49
C LEU A 8 -14.38 5.62 -6.76
N TYR A 9 -14.07 4.33 -6.86
CA TYR A 9 -14.52 3.49 -7.96
C TYR A 9 -16.05 3.40 -8.01
N SER A 10 -16.73 3.25 -6.87
CA SER A 10 -18.20 3.21 -6.84
C SER A 10 -18.83 4.54 -7.28
N LEU A 11 -18.20 5.68 -6.97
CA LEU A 11 -18.60 6.99 -7.50
C LEU A 11 -18.56 7.05 -9.02
N THR A 12 -17.46 6.58 -9.63
CA THR A 12 -17.32 6.57 -11.10
C THR A 12 -18.34 5.66 -11.80
N HIS A 13 -18.97 4.75 -11.04
CA HIS A 13 -20.03 3.86 -11.52
C HIS A 13 -21.43 4.36 -11.14
N GLY A 14 -21.56 5.63 -10.72
CA GLY A 14 -22.83 6.29 -10.45
C GLY A 14 -23.39 6.02 -9.04
N ASN A 15 -22.64 5.36 -8.17
CA ASN A 15 -23.04 5.19 -6.77
C ASN A 15 -22.51 6.34 -5.91
N ALA A 16 -23.36 7.33 -5.66
CA ALA A 16 -23.04 8.46 -4.79
C ALA A 16 -22.96 8.11 -3.30
N SER A 17 -23.34 6.89 -2.89
CA SER A 17 -23.19 6.42 -1.51
C SER A 17 -21.72 6.15 -1.13
N LEU A 18 -20.81 6.10 -2.12
CA LEU A 18 -19.39 5.82 -1.93
C LEU A 18 -19.11 4.51 -1.20
N GLU A 19 -19.98 3.51 -1.41
CA GLU A 19 -19.79 2.17 -0.87
C GLU A 19 -18.42 1.61 -1.26
N ALA A 20 -17.73 1.08 -0.26
CA ALA A 20 -16.36 0.62 -0.35
C ALA A 20 -16.24 -0.75 0.31
N TYR A 21 -15.43 -1.61 -0.29
CA TYR A 21 -15.19 -2.96 0.17
C TYR A 21 -13.68 -3.17 0.34
N THR A 22 -13.31 -3.94 1.37
CA THR A 22 -11.94 -4.32 1.66
C THR A 22 -11.94 -5.69 2.34
N SER A 23 -10.91 -6.49 2.06
CA SER A 23 -10.72 -7.76 2.76
C SER A 23 -10.06 -7.52 4.12
N LEU A 24 -10.49 -8.26 5.15
CA LEU A 24 -9.83 -8.19 6.46
C LEU A 24 -8.36 -8.59 6.39
N TRP A 25 -7.97 -9.44 5.44
CA TRP A 25 -6.56 -9.76 5.18
C TRP A 25 -5.74 -8.54 4.78
N MET A 26 -6.34 -7.58 4.08
CA MET A 26 -5.66 -6.34 3.66
C MET A 26 -5.39 -5.42 4.83
N PHE A 27 -6.23 -5.45 5.86
CA PHE A 27 -5.94 -4.74 7.11
C PHE A 27 -4.64 -5.25 7.74
N PHE A 28 -4.45 -6.58 7.84
CA PHE A 28 -3.22 -7.13 8.39
C PHE A 28 -2.00 -6.91 7.50
N ILE A 29 -2.16 -7.07 6.18
CA ILE A 29 -1.06 -6.90 5.23
C ILE A 29 -0.59 -5.45 5.19
N TYR A 30 -1.50 -4.47 5.02
CA TYR A 30 -1.11 -3.07 5.05
C TYR A 30 -0.74 -2.60 6.46
N GLY A 31 -1.33 -3.16 7.52
CA GLY A 31 -0.91 -2.90 8.89
C GLY A 31 0.53 -3.33 9.18
N SER A 32 1.02 -4.38 8.51
CA SER A 32 2.41 -4.82 8.62
C SER A 32 3.43 -3.80 8.05
N ALA A 33 2.98 -2.76 7.34
CA ALA A 33 3.83 -1.68 6.87
C ALA A 33 4.54 -0.92 8.02
N VAL A 34 4.08 -1.03 9.26
CA VAL A 34 4.79 -0.51 10.44
C VAL A 34 6.21 -1.09 10.56
N PHE A 35 6.44 -2.32 10.10
CA PHE A 35 7.77 -2.93 10.11
C PHE A 35 8.73 -2.32 9.08
N LEU A 36 8.25 -1.43 8.21
CA LEU A 36 9.05 -0.71 7.22
C LEU A 36 9.60 0.61 7.76
N GLU A 37 9.26 1.03 8.99
CA GLU A 37 9.80 2.25 9.60
C GLU A 37 11.35 2.31 9.61
N PRO A 38 12.10 1.24 9.96
CA PRO A 38 13.56 1.28 9.89
C PRO A 38 14.09 1.55 8.48
N LEU A 39 13.37 1.09 7.46
CA LEU A 39 13.72 1.37 6.08
C LEU A 39 13.54 2.85 5.75
N HIS A 40 12.49 3.51 6.26
CA HIS A 40 12.26 4.95 6.08
C HIS A 40 13.50 5.74 6.51
N ASP A 41 14.09 5.38 7.65
CA ASP A 41 15.27 6.04 8.20
C ASP A 41 16.52 5.81 7.36
N ILE A 42 16.74 4.58 6.88
CA ILE A 42 17.90 4.23 6.04
C ILE A 42 17.91 5.02 4.74
N ILE A 43 16.76 5.11 4.05
CA ILE A 43 16.68 5.74 2.72
C ILE A 43 16.36 7.24 2.79
N ARG A 44 16.21 7.81 3.99
CA ARG A 44 15.72 9.19 4.21
C ARG A 44 16.48 10.25 3.43
N ASN A 45 17.80 10.08 3.28
CA ASN A 45 18.71 11.04 2.66
C ASN A 45 18.91 10.79 1.16
N TRP A 46 18.26 9.77 0.59
CA TRP A 46 18.40 9.43 -0.81
C TRP A 46 17.53 10.34 -1.69
N ASN A 47 17.82 10.36 -2.99
CA ASN A 47 17.01 11.06 -3.98
C ASN A 47 15.55 10.56 -3.94
N ILE A 48 14.58 11.48 -4.04
CA ILE A 48 13.15 11.19 -4.05
C ILE A 48 12.76 10.13 -5.08
N PHE A 49 13.41 10.11 -6.25
CA PHE A 49 13.15 9.10 -7.28
C PHE A 49 13.57 7.69 -6.83
N LEU A 50 14.76 7.56 -6.25
CA LEU A 50 15.24 6.27 -5.75
C LEU A 50 14.35 5.76 -4.60
N ARG A 51 13.97 6.65 -3.69
CA ARG A 51 13.06 6.33 -2.58
C ARG A 51 11.72 5.81 -3.09
N GLY A 52 11.09 6.54 -4.01
CA GLY A 52 9.80 6.11 -4.55
C GLY A 52 9.89 4.79 -5.33
N ILE A 53 10.99 4.53 -6.06
CA ILE A 53 11.21 3.22 -6.71
C ILE A 53 11.33 2.10 -5.68
N ILE A 54 12.08 2.32 -4.59
CA ILE A 54 12.20 1.35 -3.49
C ILE A 54 10.82 1.03 -2.90
N TRP A 55 9.99 2.06 -2.69
CA TRP A 55 8.63 1.85 -2.20
C TRP A 55 7.78 1.00 -3.12
N VAL A 56 7.80 1.28 -4.43
CA VAL A 56 7.07 0.48 -5.41
C VAL A 56 7.50 -0.98 -5.35
N VAL A 57 8.81 -1.25 -5.36
CA VAL A 57 9.35 -2.62 -5.35
C VAL A 57 8.97 -3.36 -4.08
N ILE A 58 9.06 -2.70 -2.92
CA ILE A 58 8.75 -3.33 -1.63
C ILE A 58 7.26 -3.56 -1.47
N ILE A 59 6.41 -2.59 -1.82
CA ILE A 59 4.96 -2.74 -1.73
C ILE A 59 4.51 -3.88 -2.64
N TRP A 60 4.99 -3.93 -3.89
CA TRP A 60 4.71 -5.08 -4.77
C TRP A 60 5.26 -6.39 -4.23
N GLY A 61 6.46 -6.38 -3.64
CA GLY A 61 7.04 -7.56 -3.01
C GLY A 61 6.14 -8.09 -1.90
N ILE A 62 5.66 -7.22 -1.01
CA ILE A 62 4.74 -7.58 0.08
C ILE A 62 3.40 -8.05 -0.48
N GLU A 63 2.78 -7.30 -1.38
CA GLU A 63 1.50 -7.66 -1.98
C GLU A 63 1.58 -9.03 -2.68
N TYR A 64 2.60 -9.24 -3.50
CA TYR A 64 2.78 -10.49 -4.22
C TYR A 64 3.05 -11.65 -3.27
N THR A 65 3.99 -11.51 -2.33
CA THR A 65 4.37 -12.62 -1.43
C THR A 65 3.22 -12.98 -0.49
N THR A 66 2.60 -12.00 0.15
CA THR A 66 1.46 -12.24 1.05
C THR A 66 0.25 -12.80 0.30
N GLY A 67 -0.03 -12.28 -0.89
CA GLY A 67 -1.06 -12.81 -1.78
C GLY A 67 -0.81 -14.26 -2.18
N LYS A 68 0.42 -14.61 -2.56
CA LYS A 68 0.81 -16.00 -2.88
C LYS A 68 0.69 -16.92 -1.67
N ILE A 69 1.11 -16.48 -0.49
CA ILE A 69 0.99 -17.27 0.74
C ILE A 69 -0.48 -17.57 1.04
N LEU A 70 -1.35 -16.56 1.00
CA LEU A 70 -2.78 -16.75 1.24
C LEU A 70 -3.44 -17.63 0.19
N LEU A 71 -3.07 -17.47 -1.09
CA LEU A 71 -3.59 -18.31 -2.16
C LEU A 71 -3.16 -19.78 -2.02
N ASN A 72 -1.93 -20.02 -1.56
CA ASN A 72 -1.41 -21.37 -1.41
C ASN A 72 -1.93 -22.09 -0.15
N ILE A 73 -2.15 -21.37 0.95
CA ILE A 73 -2.56 -21.98 2.23
C ILE A 73 -4.08 -22.05 2.35
N LEU A 74 -4.77 -20.98 1.98
CA LEU A 74 -6.20 -20.80 2.21
C LEU A 74 -7.02 -20.79 0.93
N HIS A 75 -6.39 -20.79 -0.24
CA HIS A 75 -7.05 -20.70 -1.56
C HIS A 75 -7.95 -19.48 -1.72
N VAL A 76 -7.65 -18.39 -1.02
CA VAL A 76 -8.38 -17.12 -1.11
C VAL A 76 -7.52 -16.01 -1.70
N TYR A 77 -8.18 -15.14 -2.47
CA TYR A 77 -7.58 -13.88 -2.91
C TYR A 77 -7.91 -12.80 -1.88
N PRO A 78 -6.90 -12.21 -1.20
CA PRO A 78 -7.14 -11.08 -0.31
C PRO A 78 -7.65 -9.86 -1.09
N TRP A 79 -7.17 -9.71 -2.33
CA TRP A 79 -7.70 -8.84 -3.38
C TRP A 79 -7.49 -9.56 -4.70
N ARG A 80 -8.22 -9.12 -5.73
CA ARG A 80 -8.05 -9.67 -7.07
C ARG A 80 -8.03 -8.56 -8.11
N TYR A 81 -6.90 -8.45 -8.79
CA TYR A 81 -6.72 -7.56 -9.92
C TYR A 81 -7.05 -8.26 -11.23
N TYR A 82 -7.56 -7.49 -12.19
CA TYR A 82 -7.91 -7.94 -13.53
C TYR A 82 -7.27 -7.02 -14.58
N GLY A 83 -7.08 -7.54 -15.80
CA GLY A 83 -6.57 -6.80 -16.95
C GLY A 83 -5.13 -7.17 -17.34
N ARG A 84 -4.64 -6.54 -18.41
CA ARG A 84 -3.36 -6.87 -19.06
C ARG A 84 -2.14 -6.71 -18.16
N PHE A 85 -2.17 -5.76 -17.24
CA PHE A 85 -1.05 -5.45 -16.35
C PHE A 85 -1.12 -6.17 -14.99
N ALA A 86 -2.13 -7.03 -14.80
CA ALA A 86 -2.28 -7.83 -13.60
C ALA A 86 -1.38 -9.08 -13.68
N VAL A 87 -0.46 -9.20 -12.72
CA VAL A 87 0.42 -10.35 -12.54
C VAL A 87 -0.23 -11.30 -11.55
N GLU A 88 -0.64 -12.47 -12.05
CA GLU A 88 -1.34 -13.53 -11.28
C GLU A 88 -2.59 -13.03 -10.51
N GLY A 89 -3.13 -11.88 -10.88
CA GLY A 89 -4.22 -11.22 -10.15
C GLY A 89 -3.83 -10.68 -8.77
N LEU A 90 -2.55 -10.71 -8.40
CA LEU A 90 -2.04 -10.29 -7.08
C LEU A 90 -1.38 -8.91 -7.11
N VAL A 91 -0.74 -8.54 -8.22
CA VAL A 91 -0.09 -7.23 -8.36
C VAL A 91 -0.44 -6.62 -9.69
N ARG A 92 -0.56 -5.29 -9.74
CA ARG A 92 -0.71 -4.51 -10.97
C ARG A 92 0.49 -3.63 -11.23
N ILE A 93 1.15 -3.84 -12.36
CA ILE A 93 2.37 -3.10 -12.72
C ILE A 93 2.03 -1.65 -13.08
N ASP A 94 0.86 -1.39 -13.64
CA ASP A 94 0.40 -0.04 -13.98
C ASP A 94 0.05 0.80 -12.74
N TYR A 95 0.01 0.21 -11.55
CA TYR A 95 -0.19 0.93 -10.27
C TYR A 95 1.13 1.46 -9.69
N ALA A 96 2.27 1.27 -10.37
CA ALA A 96 3.57 1.79 -9.92
C ALA A 96 3.52 3.29 -9.55
N PRO A 97 2.91 4.19 -10.35
CA PRO A 97 2.84 5.60 -9.99
C PRO A 97 2.05 5.86 -8.70
N ALA A 98 0.98 5.11 -8.48
CA ALA A 98 0.18 5.22 -7.26
C ALA A 98 0.99 4.77 -6.03
N TRP A 99 1.71 3.64 -6.14
CA TRP A 99 2.56 3.15 -5.05
C TRP A 99 3.77 4.02 -4.77
N PHE A 100 4.35 4.63 -5.81
CA PHE A 100 5.42 5.62 -5.69
C PHE A 100 4.96 6.80 -4.83
N ILE A 101 3.80 7.37 -5.15
CA ILE A 101 3.24 8.51 -4.41
C ILE A 101 2.85 8.08 -2.99
N ALA A 102 2.21 6.92 -2.83
CA ALA A 102 1.80 6.41 -1.53
C ALA A 102 3.00 6.20 -0.59
N GLY A 103 4.10 5.60 -1.07
CA GLY A 103 5.32 5.41 -0.30
C GLY A 103 5.91 6.73 0.21
N LEU A 104 6.01 7.73 -0.67
CA LEU A 104 6.50 9.06 -0.28
C LEU A 104 5.55 9.78 0.69
N LEU A 105 4.24 9.58 0.56
CA LEU A 105 3.25 10.09 1.52
C LEU A 105 3.42 9.43 2.88
N PHE A 106 3.59 8.11 2.95
CA PHE A 106 3.82 7.38 4.20
C PHE A 106 5.09 7.85 4.90
N GLU A 107 6.17 8.08 4.16
CA GLU A 107 7.38 8.68 4.74
C GLU A 107 7.12 10.06 5.35
N ARG A 108 6.30 10.90 4.70
CA ARG A 108 5.96 12.23 5.21
C ARG A 108 5.09 12.16 6.46
N ILE A 109 4.14 11.22 6.50
CA ILE A 109 3.29 10.96 7.65
C ILE A 109 4.15 10.49 8.83
N HIS A 110 5.01 9.49 8.63
CA HIS A 110 5.90 8.97 9.65
C HIS A 110 6.76 10.08 10.29
N LYS A 111 7.45 10.90 9.47
CA LYS A 111 8.23 12.05 9.95
C LYS A 111 7.40 13.07 10.75
N THR A 112 6.13 13.24 10.39
CA THR A 112 5.24 14.17 11.08
C THR A 112 4.82 13.61 12.44
N LEU A 113 4.51 12.30 12.49
CA LEU A 113 4.17 11.61 13.73
C LEU A 113 5.34 11.60 14.72
N ASP A 114 6.57 11.31 14.27
CA ASP A 114 7.76 11.35 15.13
C ASP A 114 7.95 12.72 15.78
N ARG A 115 7.75 13.79 14.99
CA ARG A 115 7.85 15.16 15.49
C ARG A 115 6.81 15.45 16.57
N VAL A 116 5.58 14.97 16.41
CA VAL A 116 4.50 15.15 17.38
C VAL A 116 4.77 14.34 18.65
N VAL A 117 5.24 13.10 18.53
CA VAL A 117 5.58 12.23 19.66
C VAL A 117 6.73 12.81 20.47
N LEU A 118 7.79 13.29 19.82
CA LEU A 118 8.92 13.95 20.48
C LEU A 118 8.46 15.22 21.21
N ARG A 119 7.58 16.02 20.60
CA ARG A 119 7.04 17.24 21.22
C ARG A 119 6.16 16.97 22.45
N ARG A 120 5.55 15.79 22.57
CA ARG A 120 4.79 15.37 23.76
C ARG A 120 5.65 14.84 24.91
N LYS A 121 6.89 14.45 24.64
CA LYS A 121 7.84 13.93 25.65
C LYS A 121 8.71 15.02 26.28
N MET A 122 8.70 16.23 25.72
CA MET A 122 9.30 17.45 26.29
C MET A 122 8.27 18.22 27.11
#